data_AF-A0A9D8I2R0-F1
#
_entry.id   AF-A0A9D8I2R0-F1
#
_cell.length_a   1.000
_cell.length_b   1.000
_cell.length_c   1.000
_cell.angle_alpha   90.00
_cell.angle_beta   90.00
_cell.angle_gamma   90.00
#
_symmetry.space_group_name_H-M   'P 1'
#
loop_
_entity.id
_entity.type
_entity.pdbx_description
1 polymer ?
#
loop_
_entity_poly.entity_id
_entity_poly.type
_entity_poly.pdbx_seq_one_letter_code
_entity_poly.pdbx_strand_id
1 'polypeptide(L)'
;MRTAVVTVTGGALRVELVSAESEEGKEFDPEDCAFEPETSTPNECGPGPGPIIPEMKELAWGAGSFIVFALLMRIFLYPRLRKGMDARYNSIRVGHEAADAARASARSEVAQYEAAVAAAKADAAKVVDAARATLESERQAQIDAANARISAKRDAALADADAARASARGQIEAAVADVVTSAAEAATGRRPDGAVVSRAVADTMSAGVSR
;
A
#
# COMPACT_ATOMS: atom_id res chain seq x y z
N MET A 1 -64.24 74.38 -11.00
CA MET A 1 -64.03 72.98 -10.54
C MET A 1 -63.48 73.06 -9.12
N ARG A 2 -64.07 72.36 -8.15
CA ARG A 2 -63.57 72.36 -6.76
C ARG A 2 -62.46 71.33 -6.63
N THR A 3 -61.28 71.76 -6.24
CA THR A 3 -60.11 70.88 -6.07
C THR A 3 -59.92 70.65 -4.58
N ALA A 4 -59.95 69.40 -4.14
CA ALA A 4 -59.71 69.03 -2.75
C ALA A 4 -58.22 68.72 -2.56
N VAL A 5 -57.55 69.42 -1.64
CA VAL A 5 -56.18 69.09 -1.25
C VAL A 5 -56.23 68.36 0.09
N VAL A 6 -55.70 67.15 0.13
CA VAL A 6 -55.65 66.31 1.32
C VAL A 6 -54.22 66.28 1.83
N THR A 7 -54.02 66.67 3.09
CA THR A 7 -52.69 66.63 3.71
C THR A 7 -52.73 65.76 4.96
N VAL A 8 -51.78 64.83 5.07
CA VAL A 8 -51.61 63.93 6.22
C VAL A 8 -50.33 64.31 6.95
N THR A 9 -50.45 64.78 8.18
CA THR A 9 -49.30 65.15 9.00
C THR A 9 -49.49 64.60 10.41
N GLY A 10 -48.57 63.74 10.86
CA GLY A 10 -48.56 63.23 12.24
C GLY A 10 -49.75 62.35 12.64
N GLY A 11 -50.37 61.64 11.69
CA GLY A 11 -51.46 60.69 11.96
C GLY A 11 -52.88 61.29 12.00
N ALA A 12 -53.02 62.60 11.84
CA ALA A 12 -54.31 63.25 11.62
C ALA A 12 -54.47 63.68 10.15
N LEU A 13 -55.66 63.49 9.58
CA LEU A 13 -55.97 63.77 8.19
C LEU A 13 -56.89 64.99 8.10
N ARG A 14 -56.45 66.04 7.39
CA ARG A 14 -57.22 67.27 7.20
C ARG A 14 -57.48 67.48 5.71
N VAL A 15 -58.75 67.68 5.35
CA VAL A 15 -59.21 67.91 3.97
C VAL A 15 -59.77 69.32 3.90
N GLU A 16 -59.22 70.14 3.01
CA GLU A 16 -59.67 71.51 2.79
C GLU A 16 -60.11 71.68 1.33
N LEU A 17 -61.32 72.22 1.15
CA LEU A 17 -61.96 72.38 -0.16
C LEU A 17 -61.78 73.82 -0.62
N VAL A 18 -60.87 74.04 -1.57
CA VAL A 18 -60.65 75.37 -2.14
C VAL A 18 -61.50 75.51 -3.41
N SER A 19 -62.35 76.55 -3.43
CA SER A 19 -63.09 76.96 -4.63
C SER A 19 -62.32 78.10 -5.28
N ALA A 20 -61.94 77.94 -6.55
CA ALA A 20 -61.35 79.03 -7.33
C ALA A 20 -62.46 80.02 -7.70
N GLU A 21 -62.50 81.17 -7.01
CA GLU A 21 -63.26 82.34 -7.43
C GLU A 21 -62.38 83.20 -8.34
N SER A 22 -62.88 83.39 -9.56
CA SER A 22 -62.33 84.30 -10.55
C SER A 22 -62.71 85.72 -10.17
N GLU A 23 -61.73 86.59 -9.91
CA GLU A 23 -61.94 88.03 -9.95
C GLU A 23 -61.37 88.62 -11.24
N GLU A 24 -62.21 89.42 -11.85
CA GLU A 24 -62.15 90.00 -13.18
C GLU A 24 -61.58 91.42 -13.08
N GLY A 25 -60.65 91.78 -13.99
CA GLY A 25 -60.39 93.17 -14.35
C GLY A 25 -59.19 93.89 -13.70
N LYS A 26 -57.99 93.66 -14.22
CA LYS A 26 -57.06 94.75 -14.55
C LYS A 26 -56.60 94.56 -16.00
N GLU A 27 -56.82 95.60 -16.80
CA GLU A 27 -56.36 95.73 -18.17
C GLU A 27 -54.84 95.56 -18.22
N PHE A 28 -54.36 94.66 -19.08
CA PHE A 28 -52.94 94.32 -19.23
C PHE A 28 -52.38 95.16 -20.38
N ASP A 29 -51.65 96.22 -20.05
CA ASP A 29 -50.91 97.03 -21.03
C ASP A 29 -49.65 96.26 -21.49
N PRO A 30 -49.46 96.00 -22.79
CA PRO A 30 -48.33 95.21 -23.30
C PRO A 30 -46.93 95.83 -23.09
N GLU A 31 -46.85 97.10 -22.66
CA GLU A 31 -45.59 97.83 -22.46
C GLU A 31 -44.91 97.54 -21.11
N ASP A 32 -45.63 97.03 -20.10
CA ASP A 32 -45.05 96.68 -18.79
C ASP A 32 -44.23 95.38 -18.80
N CYS A 33 -44.23 94.65 -19.93
CA CYS A 33 -43.39 93.46 -20.15
C CYS A 33 -42.12 93.75 -20.97
N ALA A 34 -41.82 95.02 -21.24
CA ALA A 34 -40.60 95.39 -21.96
C ALA A 34 -39.39 95.47 -21.00
N PHE A 35 -38.53 94.46 -21.07
CA PHE A 35 -37.15 94.55 -20.55
C PHE A 35 -36.37 95.50 -21.46
N GLU A 36 -36.12 96.73 -21.02
CA GLU A 36 -35.24 97.67 -21.72
C GLU A 36 -33.77 97.23 -21.56
N PRO A 37 -33.05 96.90 -22.65
CA PRO A 37 -31.65 96.55 -22.59
C PRO A 37 -30.78 97.82 -22.62
N GLU A 38 -30.27 98.23 -21.46
CA GLU A 38 -29.19 99.22 -21.40
C GLU A 38 -27.87 98.55 -21.82
N THR A 39 -27.26 99.12 -22.87
CA THR A 39 -25.97 98.80 -23.51
C THR A 39 -26.00 97.82 -24.69
N SER A 40 -26.18 98.41 -25.87
CA SER A 40 -25.95 97.81 -27.18
C SER A 40 -24.45 97.78 -27.53
N THR A 41 -23.89 96.58 -27.69
CA THR A 41 -23.06 96.29 -28.87
C THR A 41 -23.49 94.94 -29.45
N PRO A 42 -23.88 94.87 -30.73
CA PRO A 42 -24.37 93.65 -31.36
C PRO A 42 -23.17 92.84 -31.86
N ASN A 43 -22.68 91.90 -31.05
CA ASN A 43 -21.83 90.83 -31.56
C ASN A 43 -22.20 89.51 -30.88
N GLU A 44 -22.68 88.59 -31.70
CA GLU A 44 -22.52 87.15 -31.56
C GLU A 44 -23.07 86.52 -30.26
N CYS A 45 -24.36 86.14 -30.28
CA CYS A 45 -24.77 84.95 -29.53
C CYS A 45 -24.11 83.73 -30.17
N GLY A 46 -22.88 83.42 -29.77
CA GLY A 46 -22.26 82.13 -30.06
C GLY A 46 -23.15 80.99 -29.56
N PRO A 47 -23.09 79.79 -30.17
CA PRO A 47 -23.89 78.66 -29.74
C PRO A 47 -23.65 78.41 -28.24
N GLY A 48 -24.70 78.59 -27.43
CA GLY A 48 -24.66 78.28 -26.01
C GLY A 48 -24.25 76.80 -25.80
N PRO A 49 -23.51 76.47 -24.73
CA PRO A 49 -23.01 75.11 -24.51
C PRO A 49 -24.14 74.08 -24.64
N GLY A 50 -23.95 73.10 -25.52
CA GLY A 50 -24.99 72.12 -25.83
C GLY A 50 -25.40 71.32 -24.59
N PRO A 51 -26.70 71.03 -24.38
CA PRO A 51 -27.24 70.44 -23.13
C PRO A 51 -26.79 69.00 -22.81
N ILE A 52 -25.83 68.46 -23.55
CA ILE A 52 -25.31 67.09 -23.41
C ILE A 52 -23.76 67.09 -23.30
N ILE A 53 -23.08 68.19 -23.62
CA ILE A 53 -21.62 68.27 -23.54
C ILE A 53 -21.26 69.00 -22.24
N PRO A 54 -20.68 68.29 -21.24
CA PRO A 54 -20.32 68.91 -19.99
C PRO A 54 -19.24 69.99 -20.22
N GLU A 55 -19.29 71.02 -19.39
CA GLU A 55 -18.29 72.08 -19.36
C GLU A 55 -16.89 71.48 -19.12
N MET A 56 -15.87 71.95 -19.84
CA MET A 56 -14.51 71.36 -19.80
C MET A 56 -13.91 71.32 -18.39
N LYS A 57 -14.31 72.27 -17.52
CA LYS A 57 -13.93 72.32 -16.10
C LYS A 57 -14.49 71.15 -15.28
N GLU A 58 -15.72 70.71 -15.57
CA GLU A 58 -16.37 69.60 -14.88
C GLU A 58 -15.77 68.27 -15.34
N LEU A 59 -15.47 68.16 -16.63
CA LEU A 59 -14.71 67.04 -17.17
C LEU A 59 -13.32 66.95 -16.53
N ALA A 60 -12.61 68.08 -16.37
CA ALA A 60 -11.29 68.11 -15.75
C ALA A 60 -11.33 67.69 -14.28
N TRP A 61 -12.31 68.15 -13.50
CA TRP A 61 -12.44 67.77 -12.08
C TRP A 61 -12.90 66.32 -11.90
N GLY A 62 -13.85 65.86 -12.73
CA GLY A 62 -14.33 64.49 -12.73
C GLY A 62 -13.23 63.50 -13.15
N ALA A 63 -12.56 63.78 -14.27
CA ALA A 63 -11.45 62.97 -14.77
C ALA A 63 -10.25 63.00 -13.80
N GLY A 64 -9.92 64.15 -13.21
CA GLY A 64 -8.86 64.26 -12.21
C GLY A 64 -9.13 63.39 -10.98
N SER A 65 -10.34 63.47 -10.42
CA SER A 65 -10.75 62.65 -9.28
C SER A 65 -10.74 61.15 -9.62
N PHE A 66 -11.22 60.79 -10.82
CA PHE A 66 -11.19 59.42 -11.31
C PHE A 66 -9.76 58.89 -11.48
N ILE A 67 -8.85 59.70 -12.04
CA ILE A 67 -7.44 59.31 -12.24
C ILE A 67 -6.75 59.10 -10.89
N VAL A 68 -6.94 60.00 -9.92
CA VAL A 68 -6.38 59.84 -8.57
C VAL A 68 -6.89 58.55 -7.92
N PHE A 69 -8.20 58.29 -8.01
CA PHE A 69 -8.77 57.04 -7.50
C PHE A 69 -8.22 55.80 -8.23
N ALA A 70 -8.12 55.84 -9.56
CA ALA A 70 -7.56 54.76 -10.36
C ALA A 70 -6.09 54.48 -10.01
N LEU A 71 -5.28 55.51 -9.74
CA LEU A 71 -3.91 55.38 -9.27
C LEU A 71 -3.85 54.74 -7.87
N LEU A 72 -4.73 55.14 -6.95
CA LEU A 72 -4.83 54.51 -5.63
C LEU A 72 -5.21 53.03 -5.74
N MET A 73 -6.18 52.66 -6.58
CA MET A 73 -6.50 51.26 -6.85
C MET A 73 -5.31 50.50 -7.47
N ARG A 74 -4.61 51.11 -8.42
CA ARG A 74 -3.43 50.53 -9.09
C ARG A 74 -2.29 50.25 -8.12
N ILE A 75 -2.05 51.15 -7.17
CA ILE A 75 -0.94 51.07 -6.22
C ILE A 75 -1.30 50.21 -4.99
N PHE A 76 -2.54 50.22 -4.53
CA PHE A 76 -2.92 49.55 -3.28
C PHE A 76 -3.72 48.25 -3.49
N LEU A 77 -4.76 48.28 -4.32
CA LEU A 77 -5.69 47.15 -4.48
C LEU A 77 -5.13 46.08 -5.41
N TYR A 78 -4.61 46.47 -6.58
CA TYR A 78 -4.05 45.55 -7.57
C TYR A 78 -2.94 44.65 -7.00
N PRO A 79 -1.91 45.15 -6.27
CA PRO A 79 -0.88 44.26 -5.72
C PRO A 79 -1.43 43.30 -4.66
N ARG A 80 -2.47 43.69 -3.90
CA ARG A 80 -3.10 42.77 -2.94
C ARG A 80 -3.86 41.64 -3.63
N LEU A 81 -4.62 41.96 -4.69
CA LEU A 81 -5.31 40.95 -5.50
C LEU A 81 -4.31 40.00 -6.16
N ARG A 82 -3.26 40.53 -6.78
CA ARG A 82 -2.23 39.72 -7.45
C ARG A 82 -1.53 38.79 -6.46
N LYS A 83 -1.13 39.29 -5.28
CA LYS A 83 -0.56 38.45 -4.21
C LYS A 83 -1.49 37.31 -3.79
N GLY A 84 -2.79 37.57 -3.68
CA GLY A 84 -3.78 36.54 -3.34
C GLY A 84 -3.90 35.46 -4.43
N MET A 85 -3.93 35.86 -5.71
CA MET A 85 -3.93 34.92 -6.83
C MET A 85 -2.63 34.10 -6.88
N ASP A 86 -1.47 34.76 -6.81
CA ASP A 86 -0.16 34.12 -6.83
C ASP A 86 -0.02 33.12 -5.67
N ALA A 87 -0.49 33.48 -4.47
CA ALA A 87 -0.48 32.59 -3.32
C ALA A 87 -1.34 31.34 -3.55
N ARG A 88 -2.53 31.48 -4.15
CA ARG A 88 -3.39 30.34 -4.49
C ARG A 88 -2.78 29.46 -5.57
N TYR A 89 -2.21 30.04 -6.63
CA TYR A 89 -1.52 29.27 -7.67
C TYR A 89 -0.34 28.51 -7.09
N ASN A 90 0.45 29.16 -6.24
CA ASN A 90 1.60 28.52 -5.62
C ASN A 90 1.17 27.40 -4.66
N SER A 91 0.13 27.59 -3.85
CA SER A 91 -0.35 26.55 -2.94
C SER A 91 -0.89 25.33 -3.69
N ILE A 92 -1.59 25.53 -4.81
CA ILE A 92 -2.06 24.45 -5.68
C ILE A 92 -0.88 23.71 -6.29
N ARG A 93 0.10 24.42 -6.86
CA ARG A 93 1.29 23.81 -7.47
C ARG A 93 2.07 22.98 -6.45
N VAL A 94 2.36 23.55 -5.28
CA VAL A 94 3.04 22.86 -4.19
C VAL A 94 2.21 21.66 -3.69
N GLY A 95 0.89 21.80 -3.62
CA GLY A 95 -0.01 20.71 -3.26
C GLY A 95 0.04 19.54 -4.25
N HIS A 96 0.10 19.82 -5.55
CA HIS A 96 0.27 18.79 -6.58
C HIS A 96 1.65 18.13 -6.50
N GLU A 97 2.72 18.92 -6.42
CA GLU A 97 4.09 18.40 -6.29
C GLU A 97 4.24 17.52 -5.05
N ALA A 98 3.68 17.93 -3.91
CA ALA A 98 3.69 17.14 -2.68
C ALA A 98 2.87 15.86 -2.81
N ALA A 99 1.70 15.91 -3.44
CA ALA A 99 0.87 14.73 -3.68
C ALA A 99 1.56 13.73 -4.62
N ASP A 100 2.23 14.21 -5.67
CA ASP A 100 2.94 13.35 -6.62
C ASP A 100 4.20 12.75 -5.98
N ALA A 101 4.94 13.53 -5.19
CA ALA A 101 6.06 13.02 -4.39
C ALA A 101 5.60 11.95 -3.39
N ALA A 102 4.48 12.18 -2.69
CA ALA A 102 3.91 11.21 -1.75
C ALA A 102 3.47 9.91 -2.46
N ARG A 103 2.81 10.02 -3.62
CA ARG A 103 2.44 8.86 -4.45
C ARG A 103 3.67 8.11 -4.95
N ALA A 104 4.72 8.81 -5.37
CA ALA A 104 5.96 8.19 -5.81
C ALA A 104 6.67 7.46 -4.66
N SER A 105 6.76 8.07 -3.47
CA SER A 105 7.31 7.42 -2.28
C SER A 105 6.52 6.18 -1.90
N ALA A 106 5.19 6.27 -1.83
CA ALA A 106 4.34 5.13 -1.50
C ALA A 106 4.49 3.97 -2.50
N ARG A 107 4.55 4.26 -3.81
CA ARG A 107 4.82 3.23 -4.84
C ARG A 107 6.20 2.59 -4.68
N SER A 108 7.22 3.40 -4.37
CA SER A 108 8.56 2.91 -4.10
C SER A 108 8.60 2.01 -2.86
N GLU A 109 7.93 2.39 -1.77
CA GLU A 109 7.83 1.60 -0.55
C GLU A 109 7.11 0.27 -0.78
N VAL A 110 6.01 0.28 -1.55
CA VAL A 110 5.30 -0.94 -1.94
C VAL A 110 6.20 -1.85 -2.77
N ALA A 111 6.90 -1.31 -3.76
CA ALA A 111 7.82 -2.09 -4.59
C ALA A 111 8.98 -2.70 -3.76
N GLN A 112 9.53 -1.94 -2.81
CA GLN A 112 10.56 -2.42 -1.89
C GLN A 112 10.03 -3.51 -0.95
N TYR A 113 8.81 -3.34 -0.44
CA TYR A 113 8.16 -4.35 0.40
C TYR A 113 7.88 -5.64 -0.37
N GLU A 114 7.33 -5.54 -1.58
CA GLU A 114 7.10 -6.70 -2.44
C GLU A 114 8.40 -7.43 -2.80
N ALA A 115 9.47 -6.68 -3.09
CA ALA A 115 10.80 -7.24 -3.32
C ALA A 115 11.35 -7.94 -2.07
N ALA A 116 11.19 -7.35 -0.89
CA ALA A 116 11.59 -7.97 0.39
C ALA A 116 10.81 -9.26 0.68
N VAL A 117 9.50 -9.28 0.42
CA VAL A 117 8.66 -10.47 0.56
C VAL A 117 9.09 -11.56 -0.43
N ALA A 118 9.36 -11.20 -1.68
CA ALA A 118 9.85 -12.15 -2.69
C ALA A 118 11.20 -12.75 -2.30
N ALA A 119 12.14 -11.91 -1.83
CA ALA A 119 13.44 -12.36 -1.34
C ALA A 119 13.29 -13.29 -0.13
N ALA A 120 12.48 -12.93 0.86
CA ALA A 120 12.21 -13.76 2.03
C ALA A 120 11.60 -15.12 1.67
N LYS A 121 10.68 -15.16 0.69
CA LYS A 121 10.11 -16.42 0.17
C LYS A 121 11.16 -17.27 -0.52
N ALA A 122 12.04 -16.67 -1.33
CA ALA A 122 13.12 -17.38 -2.00
C ALA A 122 14.12 -17.96 -0.99
N ASP A 123 14.48 -17.21 0.06
CA ASP A 123 15.39 -17.68 1.08
C ASP A 123 14.75 -18.77 1.96
N ALA A 124 13.47 -18.65 2.30
CA ALA A 124 12.73 -19.72 2.98
C ALA A 124 12.71 -21.01 2.15
N ALA A 125 12.48 -20.92 0.83
CA ALA A 125 12.54 -22.07 -0.08
C ALA A 125 13.93 -22.72 -0.08
N LYS A 126 15.01 -21.92 -0.18
CA LYS A 126 16.39 -22.44 -0.08
C LYS A 126 16.65 -23.17 1.23
N VAL A 127 16.18 -22.63 2.36
CA VAL A 127 16.36 -23.27 3.67
C VAL A 127 15.61 -24.60 3.74
N VAL A 128 14.37 -24.66 3.23
CA VAL A 128 13.60 -25.90 3.17
C VAL A 128 14.27 -26.94 2.28
N ASP A 129 14.77 -26.54 1.11
CA ASP A 129 15.44 -27.46 0.18
C ASP A 129 16.78 -27.96 0.75
N ALA A 130 17.56 -27.09 1.40
CA ALA A 130 18.77 -27.49 2.11
C ALA A 130 18.47 -28.47 3.26
N ALA A 131 17.42 -28.22 4.05
CA ALA A 131 17.00 -29.11 5.13
C ALA A 131 16.55 -30.48 4.59
N ARG A 132 15.83 -30.51 3.47
CA ARG A 132 15.43 -31.76 2.79
C ARG A 132 16.64 -32.55 2.30
N ALA A 133 17.61 -31.88 1.69
CA ALA A 133 18.83 -32.52 1.21
C ALA A 133 19.65 -33.13 2.36
N THR A 134 19.80 -32.40 3.47
CA THR A 134 20.47 -32.92 4.68
C THR A 134 19.73 -34.10 5.27
N LEU A 135 18.40 -34.01 5.39
CA LEU A 135 17.58 -35.10 5.94
C LEU A 135 17.67 -36.36 5.09
N GLU A 136 17.64 -36.25 3.77
CA GLU A 136 17.76 -37.41 2.89
C GLU A 136 19.17 -38.04 2.99
N SER A 137 20.21 -37.22 3.08
CA SER A 137 21.58 -37.70 3.31
C SER A 137 21.71 -38.46 4.64
N GLU A 138 21.15 -37.91 5.72
CA GLU A 138 21.17 -38.56 7.04
C GLU A 138 20.34 -39.84 7.04
N ARG A 139 19.16 -39.82 6.39
CA ARG A 139 18.31 -40.99 6.24
C ARG A 139 19.03 -42.11 5.50
N GLN A 140 19.69 -41.80 4.39
CA GLN A 140 20.47 -42.78 3.63
C GLN A 140 21.63 -43.33 4.47
N ALA A 141 22.38 -42.47 5.15
CA ALA A 141 23.46 -42.89 6.04
C ALA A 141 22.97 -43.81 7.18
N GLN A 142 21.80 -43.54 7.75
CA GLN A 142 21.20 -44.39 8.77
C GLN A 142 20.73 -45.74 8.21
N ILE A 143 20.15 -45.76 7.01
CA ILE A 143 19.77 -47.00 6.33
C ILE A 143 21.03 -47.85 6.05
N ASP A 144 22.08 -47.25 5.53
CA ASP A 144 23.34 -47.95 5.24
C ASP A 144 23.99 -48.49 6.53
N ALA A 145 24.01 -47.69 7.60
CA ALA A 145 24.49 -48.13 8.90
C ALA A 145 23.63 -49.25 9.49
N ALA A 146 22.31 -49.22 9.31
CA ALA A 146 21.41 -50.29 9.76
C ALA A 146 21.65 -51.58 8.96
N ASN A 147 21.78 -51.49 7.64
CA ASN A 147 22.08 -52.62 6.76
C ASN A 147 23.44 -53.25 7.12
N ALA A 148 24.47 -52.44 7.35
CA ALA A 148 25.78 -52.92 7.79
C ALA A 148 25.70 -53.67 9.13
N ARG A 149 24.95 -53.14 10.11
CA ARG A 149 24.72 -53.82 11.39
C ARG A 149 23.95 -55.12 11.25
N ILE A 150 22.94 -55.16 10.37
CA ILE A 150 22.17 -56.38 10.10
C ILE A 150 23.06 -57.43 9.44
N SER A 151 23.88 -57.06 8.46
CA SER A 151 24.84 -57.98 7.83
C SER A 151 25.82 -58.54 8.85
N ALA A 152 26.47 -57.67 9.63
CA ALA A 152 27.41 -58.10 10.66
C ALA A 152 26.79 -59.05 11.70
N LYS A 153 25.54 -58.80 12.12
CA LYS A 153 24.81 -59.72 13.01
C LYS A 153 24.46 -61.04 12.34
N ARG A 154 24.13 -61.04 11.05
CA ARG A 154 23.89 -62.29 10.29
C ARG A 154 25.17 -63.11 10.18
N ASP A 155 26.28 -62.48 9.84
CA ASP A 155 27.57 -63.14 9.71
C ASP A 155 28.03 -63.74 11.06
N ALA A 156 27.88 -62.99 12.15
CA ALA A 156 28.13 -63.49 13.50
C ALA A 156 27.22 -64.68 13.86
N ALA A 157 25.92 -64.59 13.59
CA ALA A 157 24.98 -65.67 13.87
C ALA A 157 25.26 -66.94 13.04
N LEU A 158 25.73 -66.79 11.80
CA LEU A 158 26.17 -67.91 10.97
C LEU A 158 27.43 -68.57 11.54
N ALA A 159 28.43 -67.77 11.94
CA ALA A 159 29.63 -68.28 12.58
C ALA A 159 29.33 -69.01 13.90
N ASP A 160 28.45 -68.46 14.73
CA ASP A 160 28.00 -69.08 15.97
C ASP A 160 27.24 -70.39 15.70
N ALA A 161 26.37 -70.42 14.68
CA ALA A 161 25.66 -71.62 14.27
C ALA A 161 26.61 -72.72 13.77
N ASP A 162 27.65 -72.36 13.01
CA ASP A 162 28.64 -73.32 12.52
C ASP A 162 29.54 -73.84 13.64
N ALA A 163 29.94 -72.98 14.59
CA ALA A 163 30.65 -73.39 15.80
C ALA A 163 29.80 -74.34 16.67
N ALA A 164 28.52 -74.02 16.87
CA ALA A 164 27.59 -74.88 17.61
C ALA A 164 27.38 -76.24 16.93
N ARG A 165 27.26 -76.27 15.58
CA ARG A 165 27.18 -77.53 14.81
C ARG A 165 28.45 -78.36 14.94
N ALA A 166 29.63 -77.73 14.85
CA ALA A 166 30.91 -78.42 15.03
C ALA A 166 31.04 -79.02 16.44
N SER A 167 30.68 -78.27 17.47
CA SER A 167 30.66 -78.75 18.85
C SER A 167 29.67 -79.90 19.06
N ALA A 168 28.44 -79.78 18.51
CA ALA A 168 27.44 -80.83 18.58
C ALA A 168 27.92 -82.12 17.87
N ARG A 169 28.56 -82.00 16.71
CA ARG A 169 29.18 -83.15 16.01
C ARG A 169 30.24 -83.82 16.87
N GLY A 170 31.16 -83.06 17.47
CA GLY A 170 32.19 -83.63 18.36
C GLY A 170 31.60 -84.33 19.59
N GLN A 171 30.52 -83.79 20.17
CA GLN A 171 29.81 -84.45 21.28
C GLN A 171 29.13 -85.75 20.84
N ILE A 172 28.52 -85.78 19.64
CA ILE A 172 27.92 -86.98 19.07
C ILE A 172 29.00 -88.04 18.79
N GLU A 173 30.13 -87.66 18.19
CA GLU A 173 31.26 -88.57 17.92
C GLU A 173 31.79 -89.22 19.21
N ALA A 174 31.97 -88.42 20.27
CA ALA A 174 32.41 -88.93 21.58
C ALA A 174 31.40 -89.90 22.20
N ALA A 175 30.09 -89.56 22.17
CA ALA A 175 29.04 -90.42 22.68
C ALA A 175 28.92 -91.74 21.89
N VAL A 176 29.03 -91.68 20.57
CA VAL A 176 29.02 -92.89 19.71
C VAL A 176 30.25 -93.75 20.00
N ALA A 177 31.44 -93.17 20.14
CA ALA A 177 32.65 -93.92 20.48
C ALA A 177 32.54 -94.64 21.83
N ASP A 178 31.92 -94.01 22.83
CA ASP A 178 31.69 -94.62 24.15
C ASP A 178 30.70 -95.80 24.10
N VAL A 179 29.60 -95.64 23.36
CA VAL A 179 28.61 -96.70 23.12
C VAL A 179 29.23 -97.87 22.36
N VAL A 180 30.00 -97.60 21.29
CA VAL A 180 30.68 -98.64 20.49
C VAL A 180 31.73 -99.37 21.32
N THR A 181 32.51 -98.65 22.14
CA THR A 181 33.49 -99.25 23.05
C THR A 181 32.81 -100.21 24.03
N SER A 182 31.72 -99.76 24.67
CA SER A 182 30.94 -100.56 25.61
C SER A 182 30.34 -101.80 24.95
N ALA A 183 29.78 -101.66 23.74
CA ALA A 183 29.18 -102.76 22.99
C ALA A 183 30.24 -103.79 22.52
N ALA A 184 31.40 -103.34 22.06
CA ALA A 184 32.50 -104.22 21.64
C ALA A 184 33.13 -104.97 22.82
N GLU A 185 33.27 -104.32 23.97
CA GLU A 185 33.72 -104.97 25.21
C GLU A 185 32.72 -106.04 25.68
N ALA A 186 31.41 -105.75 25.63
CA ALA A 186 30.37 -106.72 25.96
C ALA A 186 30.34 -107.92 25.00
N ALA A 187 30.59 -107.71 23.71
CA ALA A 187 30.55 -108.76 22.69
C ALA A 187 31.82 -109.65 22.67
N THR A 188 33.00 -109.07 22.94
CA THR A 188 34.29 -109.77 22.79
C THR A 188 34.93 -110.15 24.14
N GLY A 189 34.43 -109.60 25.25
CA GLY A 189 35.00 -109.80 26.59
C GLY A 189 36.35 -109.09 26.82
N ARG A 190 36.81 -108.26 25.87
CA ARG A 190 38.03 -107.46 25.97
C ARG A 190 37.76 -106.02 25.56
N ARG A 191 38.33 -105.07 26.31
CA ARG A 191 38.23 -103.65 25.98
C ARG A 191 39.01 -103.34 24.70
N PRO A 192 38.36 -102.78 23.66
CA PRO A 192 39.04 -102.41 22.42
C PRO A 192 39.93 -101.17 22.61
N ASP A 193 40.93 -101.01 21.74
CA ASP A 193 41.78 -99.82 21.74
C ASP A 193 40.99 -98.56 21.35
N GLY A 194 41.05 -97.53 22.20
CA GLY A 194 40.26 -96.32 22.03
C GLY A 194 40.63 -95.53 20.77
N ALA A 195 41.90 -95.55 20.34
CA ALA A 195 42.32 -94.82 19.14
C ALA A 195 41.80 -95.51 17.87
N VAL A 196 41.71 -96.84 17.86
CA VAL A 196 41.11 -97.59 16.74
C VAL A 196 39.60 -97.33 16.65
N VAL A 197 38.89 -97.35 17.78
CA VAL A 197 37.44 -97.07 17.82
C VAL A 197 37.16 -95.64 17.36
N SER A 198 37.85 -94.63 17.90
CA SER A 198 37.67 -93.23 17.49
C SER A 198 37.94 -93.02 16.00
N ARG A 199 38.96 -93.68 15.44
CA ARG A 199 39.29 -93.58 14.01
C ARG A 199 38.22 -94.24 13.14
N ALA A 200 37.72 -95.41 13.52
CA ALA A 200 36.65 -96.10 12.80
C ALA A 200 35.30 -95.34 12.83
N VAL A 201 34.97 -94.72 13.98
CA VAL A 201 33.78 -93.86 14.12
C VAL A 201 33.93 -92.59 13.27
N ALA A 202 35.09 -91.94 13.29
CA ALA A 202 35.35 -90.77 12.45
C ALA A 202 35.26 -91.08 10.94
N ASP A 203 35.82 -92.21 10.51
CA ASP A 203 35.75 -92.65 9.11
C ASP A 203 34.30 -92.95 8.66
N THR A 204 33.50 -93.59 9.53
CA THR A 204 32.09 -93.89 9.20
C THR A 204 31.20 -92.66 9.22
N MET A 205 31.40 -91.74 10.17
CA MET A 205 30.65 -90.47 10.22
C MET A 205 30.98 -89.55 9.05
N SER A 206 32.24 -89.48 8.62
CA SER A 206 32.65 -88.68 7.45
C SER A 206 32.16 -89.27 6.12
N ALA A 207 32.15 -90.61 5.99
CA ALA A 207 31.59 -91.29 4.82
C ALA A 207 30.07 -91.08 4.66
N GLY A 208 29.33 -90.97 5.78
CA GLY A 208 27.88 -90.74 5.78
C GLY A 208 27.46 -89.32 5.39
N VAL A 209 28.30 -88.31 5.62
CA VAL A 209 28.02 -86.89 5.27
C VAL A 209 28.23 -86.60 3.77
N SER A 210 28.97 -87.47 3.08
CA SER A 210 29.38 -87.27 1.68
C SER A 210 28.42 -87.86 0.64
N ARG A 211 27.28 -88.42 1.07
CA ARG A 211 26.28 -89.07 0.22
C ARG A 211 24.95 -88.32 0.24
#